data_AF-A0A924ILG3-F1
#
_entry.id   AF-A0A924ILG3-F1
#
_cell.length_a   1.000
_cell.length_b   1.000
_cell.length_c   1.000
_cell.angle_alpha   90.00
_cell.angle_beta   90.00
_cell.angle_gamma   90.00
#
_symmetry.space_group_name_H-M   'P 1'
#
loop_
_entity.id
_entity.type
_entity.pdbx_description
1 polymer ?
#
loop_
_entity_poly.entity_id
_entity_poly.type
_entity_poly.pdbx_seq_one_letter_code
_entity_poly.pdbx_strand_id
1 'polypeptide(L)'
;MADPAKEIQHRHGQARVTVDVADEDRFSVVVERIRTERIDGVPAAAAAPAVAAGINYLLEPLRLVESGPDEALVRSADAHQDKDGAKRFYELRFQGKDMVMGRQKHIGGETAPEPFTLPRETLDRLVDDLGRMIGRSEPSD
;
A
#
# COMPACT_ATOMS: atom_id res chain seq x y z
N MET A 1 11.85 -11.72 22.95
CA MET A 1 10.51 -11.11 22.98
C MET A 1 10.43 -10.24 21.74
N ALA A 2 9.50 -10.50 20.83
CA ALA A 2 9.27 -9.58 19.71
C ALA A 2 8.63 -8.31 20.29
N ASP A 3 9.16 -7.14 19.95
CA ASP A 3 8.49 -5.88 20.27
C ASP A 3 7.08 -5.91 19.67
N PRO A 4 6.05 -5.44 20.38
CA PRO A 4 4.70 -5.38 19.83
C PRO A 4 4.73 -4.48 18.60
N ALA A 5 4.17 -4.98 17.49
CA ALA A 5 4.03 -4.21 16.25
C ALA A 5 3.44 -2.84 16.56
N LYS A 6 4.17 -1.78 16.18
CA LYS A 6 3.77 -0.40 16.46
C LYS A 6 2.79 0.04 15.39
N GLU A 7 1.65 0.56 15.83
CA GLU A 7 0.62 1.10 14.93
C GLU A 7 0.76 2.63 14.86
N ILE A 8 0.92 3.17 13.65
CA ILE A 8 0.96 4.62 13.40
C ILE A 8 -0.29 5.03 12.64
N GLN A 9 -1.04 6.02 13.15
CA GLN A 9 -2.29 6.47 12.54
C GLN A 9 -2.20 7.92 12.03
N HIS A 10 -2.70 8.13 10.82
CA HIS A 10 -2.80 9.43 10.18
C HIS A 10 -4.22 9.63 9.65
N ARG A 11 -4.75 10.86 9.72
CA ARG A 11 -6.06 11.21 9.17
C ARG A 11 -5.90 12.28 8.11
N HIS A 12 -6.40 12.01 6.90
CA HIS A 12 -6.34 12.90 5.75
C HIS A 12 -7.74 13.05 5.16
N GLY A 13 -8.43 14.14 5.47
CA GLY A 13 -9.80 14.37 5.01
C GLY A 13 -10.74 13.22 5.40
N GLN A 14 -11.27 12.52 4.38
CA GLN A 14 -12.16 11.36 4.53
C GLN A 14 -11.43 10.02 4.59
N ALA A 15 -10.10 9.99 4.74
CA ALA A 15 -9.34 8.76 4.89
C ALA A 15 -8.61 8.68 6.25
N ARG A 16 -8.57 7.48 6.82
CA ARG A 16 -7.67 7.10 7.91
C ARG A 16 -6.62 6.16 7.35
N VAL A 17 -5.34 6.46 7.56
CA VAL A 17 -4.22 5.60 7.18
C VAL A 17 -3.59 5.04 8.45
N THR A 18 -3.34 3.74 8.47
CA THR A 18 -2.74 3.00 9.58
C THR A 18 -1.54 2.22 9.07
N VAL A 19 -0.38 2.38 9.69
CA VAL A 19 0.85 1.66 9.33
C VAL A 19 1.19 0.68 10.45
N ASP A 20 1.35 -0.60 10.09
CA ASP A 20 1.82 -1.64 10.99
C ASP A 20 3.34 -1.78 10.82
N VAL A 21 4.10 -1.49 11.88
CA VAL A 21 5.56 -1.45 11.89
C VAL A 21 6.12 -2.61 12.70
N ALA A 22 7.01 -3.39 12.10
CA ALA A 22 7.75 -4.46 12.77
C ALA A 22 9.00 -3.96 13.51
N ASP A 23 9.68 -2.97 12.93
CA ASP A 23 10.90 -2.37 13.48
C ASP A 23 11.11 -0.96 12.90
N GLU A 24 11.80 -0.08 13.61
CA GLU A 24 12.16 1.25 13.12
C GLU A 24 13.50 1.74 13.67
N ASP A 25 14.28 2.39 12.82
CA ASP A 25 15.49 3.11 13.21
C ASP A 25 15.39 4.59 12.81
N ARG A 26 16.48 5.36 12.96
CA ARG A 26 16.48 6.81 12.64
C ARG A 26 16.19 7.10 11.16
N PHE A 27 16.52 6.20 10.23
CA PHE A 27 16.51 6.41 8.79
C PHE A 27 15.48 5.56 8.05
N SER A 28 15.13 4.40 8.60
CA SER A 28 14.31 3.40 7.95
C SER A 28 13.25 2.80 8.88
N VAL A 29 12.19 2.28 8.27
CA VAL A 29 11.08 1.62 8.95
C VAL A 29 10.81 0.30 8.23
N VAL A 30 10.72 -0.79 9.00
CA VAL A 30 10.29 -2.09 8.52
C VAL A 30 8.78 -2.17 8.67
N VAL A 31 8.09 -2.08 7.54
CA VAL A 31 6.62 -2.06 7.44
C VAL A 31 6.11 -3.47 7.16
N GLU A 32 5.10 -3.90 7.91
CA GLU A 32 4.38 -5.14 7.63
C GLU A 32 3.27 -4.90 6.59
N ARG A 33 2.49 -3.84 6.81
CA ARG A 33 1.41 -3.41 5.91
C ARG A 33 0.97 -1.98 6.21
N ILE A 34 0.32 -1.37 5.22
CA ILE A 34 -0.36 -0.08 5.35
C ILE A 34 -1.83 -0.31 5.05
N ARG A 35 -2.71 0.15 5.93
CA ARG A 35 -4.16 0.07 5.79
C ARG A 35 -4.71 1.47 5.58
N THR A 36 -5.68 1.63 4.72
CA THR A 36 -6.44 2.87 4.58
C THR A 36 -7.93 2.55 4.64
N GLU A 37 -8.69 3.37 5.34
CA GLU A 37 -10.15 3.25 5.46
C GLU A 37 -10.78 4.58 5.04
N ARG A 38 -11.77 4.53 4.13
CA ARG A 38 -12.65 5.67 3.83
C ARG A 38 -13.71 5.83 4.91
N ILE A 39 -13.81 7.04 5.43
CA ILE A 39 -14.72 7.44 6.51
C ILE A 39 -16.10 7.85 5.97
N ASP A 40 -16.16 8.29 4.70
CA ASP A 40 -17.39 8.75 4.05
C ASP A 40 -18.25 7.62 3.45
N GLY A 41 -17.78 6.37 3.55
CA GLY A 41 -18.52 5.18 3.10
C GLY A 41 -18.47 4.93 1.59
N VAL A 42 -17.75 5.73 0.81
CA VAL A 42 -17.53 5.48 -0.62
C VAL A 42 -16.52 4.33 -0.80
N PRO A 43 -16.68 3.47 -1.81
CA PRO A 43 -15.69 2.44 -2.10
C PRO A 43 -14.31 3.03 -2.39
N ALA A 44 -13.27 2.50 -1.77
CA ALA A 44 -11.89 2.89 -2.00
C ALA A 44 -11.40 2.49 -3.41
N ALA A 45 -12.04 1.50 -4.04
CA ALA A 45 -11.71 1.01 -5.37
C ALA A 45 -11.69 2.12 -6.44
N ALA A 46 -12.53 3.15 -6.29
CA ALA A 46 -12.55 4.31 -7.19
C ALA A 46 -11.23 5.09 -7.21
N ALA A 47 -10.42 5.01 -6.15
CA ALA A 47 -9.11 5.66 -6.05
C ALA A 47 -7.98 4.84 -6.71
N ALA A 48 -8.22 3.57 -7.07
CA ALA A 48 -7.18 2.68 -7.57
C ALA A 48 -6.43 3.20 -8.82
N PRO A 49 -7.09 3.81 -9.83
CA PRO A 49 -6.38 4.42 -10.96
C PRO A 49 -5.48 5.60 -10.55
N ALA A 50 -5.96 6.45 -9.65
CA ALA A 50 -5.19 7.60 -9.15
C ALA A 50 -3.97 7.14 -8.34
N VAL A 51 -4.14 6.10 -7.50
CA VAL A 51 -3.07 5.50 -6.72
C VAL A 51 -2.01 4.86 -7.62
N ALA A 52 -2.43 4.09 -8.63
CA ALA A 52 -1.50 3.45 -9.57
C ALA A 52 -0.66 4.47 -10.36
N ALA A 53 -1.24 5.61 -10.75
CA ALA A 53 -0.54 6.66 -11.48
C ALA A 53 0.30 7.59 -10.57
N GLY A 54 -0.17 7.85 -9.35
CA GLY A 54 0.41 8.83 -8.43
C GLY A 54 1.60 8.33 -7.62
N ILE A 55 1.65 7.02 -7.32
CA ILE A 55 2.75 6.41 -6.56
C ILE A 55 3.78 5.84 -7.53
N ASN A 56 4.79 6.65 -7.86
CA ASN A 56 5.82 6.35 -8.86
C ASN A 56 7.26 6.33 -8.31
N TYR A 57 7.40 6.45 -6.98
CA TYR A 57 8.68 6.53 -6.28
C TYR A 57 9.01 5.26 -5.48
N LEU A 58 8.16 4.23 -5.57
CA LEU A 58 8.53 2.89 -5.16
C LEU A 58 9.48 2.29 -6.20
N LEU A 59 10.27 1.29 -5.79
CA LEU A 59 11.29 0.66 -6.65
C LEU A 59 10.76 0.24 -8.03
N GLU A 60 9.50 -0.20 -8.08
CA GLU A 60 8.83 -0.63 -9.30
C GLU A 60 7.52 0.14 -9.47
N PRO A 61 7.17 0.57 -10.70
CA PRO A 61 5.95 1.33 -10.95
C PRO A 61 4.71 0.48 -10.67
N LEU A 62 3.70 1.09 -10.05
CA LEU A 62 2.41 0.46 -9.81
C LEU A 62 1.56 0.42 -11.09
N ARG A 63 0.77 -0.64 -11.24
CA ARG A 63 -0.19 -0.83 -12.33
C ARG A 63 -1.50 -1.35 -11.78
N LEU A 64 -2.60 -0.86 -12.34
CA LEU A 64 -3.93 -1.42 -12.10
C LEU A 64 -4.03 -2.78 -12.81
N VAL A 65 -4.27 -3.83 -12.04
CA VAL A 65 -4.38 -5.23 -12.52
C VAL A 65 -5.84 -5.63 -12.66
N GLU A 66 -6.67 -5.27 -11.67
CA GLU A 66 -8.10 -5.57 -11.65
C GLU A 66 -8.86 -4.34 -11.17
N SER A 67 -10.07 -4.14 -11.71
CA SER A 67 -10.95 -3.04 -11.34
C SER A 67 -12.40 -3.50 -11.40
N GLY A 68 -13.09 -3.32 -10.29
CA GLY A 68 -14.52 -3.51 -10.13
C GLY A 68 -15.15 -2.34 -9.37
N PRO A 69 -16.48 -2.38 -9.13
CA PRO A 69 -17.18 -1.31 -8.42
C PRO A 69 -16.75 -1.20 -6.94
N ASP A 70 -16.52 -2.34 -6.28
CA ASP A 70 -16.20 -2.41 -4.85
C ASP A 70 -14.81 -3.00 -4.58
N GLU A 71 -14.11 -3.47 -5.60
CA GLU A 71 -12.79 -4.07 -5.45
C GLU A 71 -11.86 -3.62 -6.57
N ALA A 72 -10.57 -3.51 -6.25
CA ALA A 72 -9.53 -3.26 -7.24
C ALA A 72 -8.19 -3.80 -6.75
N LEU A 73 -7.33 -4.14 -7.70
CA LEU A 73 -5.98 -4.63 -7.42
C LEU A 73 -4.97 -3.75 -8.13
N VAL A 74 -4.08 -3.12 -7.37
CA VAL A 74 -2.92 -2.42 -7.91
C VAL A 74 -1.67 -3.18 -7.48
N ARG A 75 -0.78 -3.46 -8.43
CA ARG A 75 0.45 -4.23 -8.20
C ARG A 75 1.64 -3.54 -8.85
N SER A 76 2.80 -3.60 -8.21
CA SER A 76 4.03 -3.18 -8.88
C SER A 76 4.36 -4.09 -10.08
N ALA A 77 4.95 -3.53 -11.13
CA ALA A 77 5.41 -4.29 -12.29
C ALA A 77 6.41 -5.40 -11.91
N ASP A 78 6.60 -6.37 -12.81
CA ASP A 78 7.35 -7.61 -12.59
C ASP A 78 8.63 -7.39 -11.77
N ALA A 79 8.58 -7.84 -10.53
CA ALA A 79 9.72 -7.82 -9.66
C ALA A 79 10.82 -8.69 -10.24
N HIS A 80 12.03 -8.12 -10.36
CA HIS A 80 13.22 -8.89 -10.68
C HIS A 80 13.27 -10.16 -9.81
N GLN A 81 13.36 -11.31 -10.47
CA GLN A 81 13.49 -12.59 -9.81
C GLN A 81 14.86 -12.65 -9.15
N ASP A 82 14.91 -12.94 -7.85
CA ASP A 82 16.18 -13.12 -7.17
C ASP A 82 16.83 -14.47 -7.53
N LYS A 83 18.04 -14.71 -7.00
CA LYS A 83 18.81 -15.93 -7.26
C LYS A 83 18.10 -17.21 -6.80
N ASP A 84 17.19 -17.10 -5.85
CA ASP A 84 16.41 -18.21 -5.29
C ASP A 84 15.10 -18.42 -6.06
N GLY A 85 14.88 -17.65 -7.13
CA GLY A 85 13.69 -17.73 -7.94
C GLY A 85 12.51 -16.93 -7.38
N ALA A 86 12.69 -16.13 -6.33
CA ALA A 86 11.62 -15.37 -5.70
C ALA A 86 11.33 -14.07 -6.42
N LYS A 87 10.05 -13.79 -6.65
CA LYS A 87 9.56 -12.49 -7.13
C LYS A 87 8.93 -11.72 -5.98
N ARG A 88 9.19 -10.41 -5.87
CA ARG A 88 8.69 -9.57 -4.77
C ARG A 88 7.97 -8.32 -5.27
N PHE A 89 6.66 -8.29 -5.17
CA PHE A 89 5.85 -7.17 -5.65
C PHE A 89 5.15 -6.46 -4.50
N TYR A 90 4.95 -5.14 -4.66
CA TYR A 90 4.00 -4.41 -3.85
C TYR A 90 2.60 -4.68 -4.37
N GLU A 91 1.66 -4.85 -3.46
CA GLU A 91 0.26 -5.09 -3.79
C GLU A 91 -0.64 -4.24 -2.90
N LEU A 92 -1.58 -3.54 -3.54
CA LEU A 92 -2.60 -2.72 -2.92
C LEU A 92 -3.95 -3.31 -3.31
N ARG A 93 -4.64 -3.88 -2.33
CA ARG A 93 -5.97 -4.46 -2.50
C ARG A 93 -6.99 -3.49 -1.96
N PHE A 94 -7.93 -3.08 -2.81
CA PHE A 94 -9.07 -2.27 -2.46
C PHE A 94 -10.28 -3.18 -2.30
N GLN A 95 -11.02 -3.06 -1.21
CA GLN A 95 -12.24 -3.82 -0.96
C GLN A 95 -13.22 -3.02 -0.12
N GLY A 96 -14.41 -2.75 -0.65
CA GLY A 96 -15.37 -1.85 -0.03
C GLY A 96 -14.71 -0.49 0.24
N LYS A 97 -14.79 -0.02 1.48
CA LYS A 97 -14.18 1.24 1.93
C LYS A 97 -12.69 1.15 2.26
N ASP A 98 -12.11 -0.04 2.21
CA ASP A 98 -10.77 -0.32 2.73
C ASP A 98 -9.76 -0.51 1.59
N MET A 99 -8.50 -0.18 1.90
CA MET A 99 -7.34 -0.53 1.08
C MET A 99 -6.25 -1.11 1.97
N VAL A 100 -5.62 -2.19 1.55
CA VAL A 100 -4.46 -2.78 2.21
C VAL A 100 -3.30 -2.86 1.24
N MET A 101 -2.20 -2.18 1.58
CA MET A 101 -0.91 -2.28 0.92
C MET A 101 0.02 -3.22 1.70
N GLY A 102 0.70 -4.11 0.99
CA GLY A 102 1.79 -4.90 1.53
C GLY A 102 2.76 -5.34 0.45
N ARG A 103 3.84 -6.02 0.85
CA ARG A 103 4.75 -6.67 -0.09
C ARG A 103 4.51 -8.18 -0.06
N GLN A 104 4.47 -8.78 -1.24
CA GLN A 104 4.25 -10.21 -1.42
C GLN A 104 5.50 -10.84 -2.01
N LYS A 105 5.90 -11.99 -1.47
CA LYS A 105 6.96 -12.85 -2.00
C LYS A 105 6.32 -14.05 -2.67
N HIS A 106 6.66 -14.26 -3.94
CA HIS A 106 6.20 -15.40 -4.72
C HIS A 106 7.35 -16.35 -5.04
N ILE A 107 7.24 -17.61 -4.62
CA ILE A 107 8.20 -18.69 -4.92
C ILE A 107 7.42 -19.95 -5.24
N GLY A 108 7.71 -20.57 -6.40
CA GLY A 108 7.19 -21.91 -6.70
C GLY A 108 5.67 -22.05 -6.72
N GLY A 109 4.93 -20.98 -7.02
CA GLY A 109 3.46 -20.97 -7.00
C GLY A 109 2.86 -20.52 -5.66
N GLU A 110 3.65 -20.46 -4.59
CA GLU A 110 3.22 -19.95 -3.29
C GLU A 110 3.41 -18.44 -3.22
N THR A 111 2.46 -17.75 -2.56
CA THR A 111 2.53 -16.31 -2.30
C THR A 111 2.39 -16.07 -0.81
N ALA A 112 3.35 -15.37 -0.22
CA ALA A 112 3.35 -15.05 1.21
C ALA A 112 3.61 -13.55 1.43
N PRO A 113 2.97 -12.94 2.46
CA PRO A 113 3.31 -11.58 2.87
C PRO A 113 4.76 -11.54 3.40
N GLU A 114 5.48 -10.48 3.05
CA GLU A 114 6.85 -10.22 3.49
C GLU A 114 6.95 -8.77 3.99
N PRO A 115 7.54 -8.51 5.16
CA PRO A 115 7.85 -7.16 5.58
C PRO A 115 8.78 -6.45 4.59
N PHE A 116 8.71 -5.13 4.52
CA PHE A 116 9.51 -4.34 3.60
C PHE A 116 10.04 -3.08 4.27
N THR A 117 11.29 -2.74 3.93
CA THR A 117 11.95 -1.55 4.47
C THR A 117 11.69 -0.36 3.56
N LEU A 118 11.24 0.75 4.15
CA LEU A 118 11.20 2.05 3.49
C LEU A 118 12.05 3.06 4.26
N PRO A 119 12.72 4.00 3.56
CA PRO A 119 13.19 5.22 4.20
C PRO A 119 12.02 5.96 4.85
N ARG A 120 12.24 6.62 6.00
CA ARG A 120 11.20 7.38 6.70
C ARG A 120 10.52 8.41 5.81
N GLU A 121 11.30 9.16 5.05
CA GLU A 121 10.77 10.18 4.12
C GLU A 121 9.87 9.56 3.04
N THR A 122 10.21 8.35 2.57
CA THR A 122 9.38 7.63 1.60
C THR A 122 8.09 7.14 2.24
N LEU A 123 8.14 6.65 3.49
CA LEU A 123 6.94 6.26 4.24
C LEU A 123 6.03 7.45 4.49
N ASP A 124 6.56 8.57 4.97
CA ASP A 124 5.78 9.78 5.27
C ASP A 124 5.08 10.30 4.00
N ARG A 125 5.81 10.35 2.88
CA ARG A 125 5.25 10.70 1.58
C ARG A 125 4.16 9.71 1.14
N LEU A 126 4.39 8.42 1.30
CA LEU A 126 3.44 7.37 0.94
C LEU A 126 2.15 7.46 1.75
N VAL A 127 2.24 7.70 3.05
CA VAL A 127 1.08 7.88 3.92
C VAL A 127 0.27 9.11 3.52
N ASP A 128 0.93 10.24 3.25
CA ASP A 128 0.25 11.47 2.83
C ASP A 128 -0.39 11.34 1.45
N ASP A 129 0.31 10.75 0.47
CA ASP A 129 -0.23 10.51 -0.87
C ASP A 129 -1.43 9.56 -0.84
N LEU A 130 -1.34 8.44 -0.11
CA LEU A 130 -2.47 7.51 0.06
C LEU A 130 -3.66 8.18 0.74
N GLY A 131 -3.41 8.92 1.81
CA GLY A 131 -4.45 9.67 2.52
C GLY A 131 -5.16 10.68 1.62
N ARG A 132 -4.40 11.40 0.78
CA ARG A 132 -4.97 12.38 -0.17
C ARG A 132 -5.71 11.73 -1.33
N MET A 133 -5.13 10.70 -1.95
CA MET A 133 -5.71 10.07 -3.14
C MET A 133 -6.97 9.28 -2.80
N ILE A 134 -6.97 8.59 -1.66
CA ILE A 134 -8.12 7.80 -1.20
C ILE A 134 -9.17 8.69 -0.51
N GLY A 135 -8.71 9.73 0.22
CA GLY A 135 -9.58 10.64 0.95
C GLY A 135 -10.16 11.80 0.14
N ARG A 136 -9.76 11.97 -1.13
CA ARG A 136 -10.37 12.94 -2.04
C ARG A 136 -11.65 12.38 -2.64
N SER A 137 -12.70 13.18 -2.51
CA SER A 137 -13.99 13.01 -3.17
C SER A 137 -14.13 14.17 -4.14
N GLU A 138 -13.61 14.06 -5.36
CA GLU A 138 -14.05 14.94 -6.43
C GLU A 138 -14.37 14.10 -7.68
N PRO A 139 -15.64 14.05 -8.11
CA PRO A 139 -15.92 13.97 -9.52
C PRO A 139 -15.42 15.29 -10.12
N SER A 140 -14.49 15.21 -11.08
CA SER A 140 -14.29 16.36 -11.97
C SER A 140 -15.59 16.54 -12.76
N ASP A 141 -16.33 17.60 -12.42
CA ASP A 141 -17.37 18.19 -13.29
C ASP A 141 -16.78 18.58 -14.66
#